data_AF-A0A6L4Z4M9-F1
#
_entry.id   AF-A0A6L4Z4M9-F1
#
_cell.length_a   1.000
_cell.length_b   1.000
_cell.length_c   1.000
_cell.angle_alpha   90.00
_cell.angle_beta   90.00
_cell.angle_gamma   90.00
#
_symmetry.space_group_name_H-M   'P 1'
#
loop_
_entity.id
_entity.type
_entity.pdbx_description
1 polymer ?
#
loop_
_entity_poly.entity_id
_entity_poly.type
_entity_poly.pdbx_seq_one_letter_code
_entity_poly.pdbx_strand_id
1 'polypeptide(L)'
;MKNLSFLIFIGLLAISTQSFSQLNINSSGELTFYGDAYPGGLKIGPKLYDTNFTIPTLYPAAANWGGLGSANNYFHGAYIHTIYTANYGTWPSDKRAKENIRGIGDALGTIKLLNPVKYDIKDSFYENLSEEARKEFMKTSKNKLGFIAQEVQEILPEIILEEHTTGTLGICTMELIPVLVQAIKEQQLQIEELKKQIQK
;
A
#
# COMPACT_ATOMS: atom_id res chain seq x y z
N MET A 1 44.07 -21.20 -46.21
CA MET A 1 42.98 -20.18 -46.08
C MET A 1 41.65 -20.74 -45.56
N LYS A 2 41.22 -21.97 -45.90
CA LYS A 2 39.93 -22.53 -45.44
C LYS A 2 39.82 -22.74 -43.91
N ASN A 3 40.90 -23.11 -43.23
CA ASN A 3 40.86 -23.41 -41.78
C ASN A 3 40.81 -22.17 -40.89
N LEU A 4 41.37 -21.05 -41.34
CA LEU A 4 41.37 -19.78 -40.60
C LEU A 4 39.97 -19.15 -40.57
N SER A 5 39.23 -19.25 -41.69
CA SER A 5 37.83 -18.82 -41.77
C SER A 5 36.91 -19.62 -40.84
N PHE A 6 37.15 -20.93 -40.70
CA PHE A 6 36.34 -21.80 -39.84
C PHE A 6 36.59 -21.54 -38.34
N LEU A 7 37.85 -21.32 -37.95
CA LEU A 7 38.22 -20.93 -36.59
C LEU A 7 37.68 -19.55 -36.19
N ILE A 8 37.70 -18.58 -37.10
CA ILE A 8 37.09 -17.26 -36.87
C ILE A 8 35.56 -17.38 -36.75
N PHE A 9 34.93 -18.24 -37.54
CA PHE A 9 33.47 -18.47 -37.47
C PHE A 9 33.04 -19.14 -36.16
N ILE A 10 33.79 -20.14 -35.67
CA ILE A 10 33.56 -20.76 -34.35
C ILE A 10 33.84 -19.78 -33.21
N GLY A 11 34.89 -18.96 -33.32
CA GLY A 11 35.19 -17.90 -32.36
C GLY A 11 34.06 -16.88 -32.25
N LEU A 12 33.49 -16.45 -33.38
CA LEU A 12 32.34 -15.54 -33.43
C LEU A 12 31.06 -16.17 -32.86
N LEU A 13 30.82 -17.46 -33.11
CA LEU A 13 29.69 -18.19 -32.51
C LEU A 13 29.83 -18.36 -31.00
N ALA A 14 31.04 -18.63 -30.49
CA ALA A 14 31.31 -18.75 -29.05
C ALA A 14 31.21 -17.41 -28.30
N ILE A 15 31.47 -16.28 -28.97
CA ILE A 15 31.28 -14.93 -28.40
C ILE A 15 29.79 -14.55 -28.40
N SER A 16 28.98 -15.10 -29.32
CA SER A 16 27.54 -14.80 -29.39
C SER A 16 26.68 -15.46 -28.28
N THR A 17 27.18 -16.52 -27.62
CA THR A 17 26.40 -17.28 -26.62
C THR A 17 26.54 -16.79 -25.18
N GLN A 18 27.34 -15.76 -24.91
CA GLN A 18 27.29 -15.02 -23.65
C GLN A 18 26.44 -13.74 -23.73
N SER A 19 25.51 -13.69 -24.68
CA SER A 19 24.37 -12.78 -24.54
C SER A 19 23.38 -13.45 -23.58
N PHE A 20 23.50 -13.19 -22.28
CA PHE A 20 22.36 -13.40 -21.38
C PHE A 20 21.24 -12.55 -21.96
N SER A 21 20.28 -13.17 -22.64
CA SER A 21 19.12 -12.43 -23.14
C SER A 21 18.39 -11.92 -21.91
N GLN A 22 18.59 -10.65 -21.57
CA GLN A 22 17.95 -9.99 -20.44
C GLN A 22 16.42 -9.90 -20.63
N LEU A 23 15.95 -10.17 -21.85
CA LEU A 23 14.58 -10.17 -22.28
C LEU A 23 14.24 -11.45 -23.06
N ASN A 24 13.10 -12.09 -22.79
CA ASN A 24 12.62 -13.25 -23.56
C ASN A 24 11.09 -13.18 -23.74
N ILE A 25 10.59 -13.51 -24.93
CA ILE A 25 9.16 -13.61 -25.24
C ILE A 25 8.87 -15.02 -25.73
N ASN A 26 7.95 -15.72 -25.07
CA ASN A 26 7.54 -17.07 -25.47
C ASN A 26 6.25 -17.07 -26.33
N SER A 27 5.88 -18.25 -26.85
CA SER A 27 4.71 -18.43 -27.72
C SER A 27 3.36 -18.21 -27.01
N SER A 28 3.34 -18.11 -25.68
CA SER A 28 2.15 -17.74 -24.90
C SER A 28 2.03 -16.23 -24.65
N GLY A 29 2.93 -15.42 -25.22
CA GLY A 29 2.92 -13.96 -25.06
C GLY A 29 3.44 -13.48 -23.70
N GLU A 30 4.19 -14.32 -22.99
CA GLU A 30 4.84 -13.94 -21.73
C GLU A 30 6.21 -13.32 -22.00
N LEU A 31 6.39 -12.10 -21.53
CA LEU A 31 7.66 -11.38 -21.50
C LEU A 31 8.36 -11.63 -20.16
N THR A 32 9.57 -12.17 -20.20
CA THR A 32 10.41 -12.41 -19.01
C THR A 32 11.63 -11.50 -19.03
N PHE A 33 11.86 -10.80 -17.92
CA PHE A 33 13.06 -10.04 -17.63
C PHE A 33 13.95 -10.86 -16.69
N TYR A 34 15.09 -11.34 -17.20
CA TYR A 34 16.04 -12.09 -16.39
C TYR A 34 16.97 -11.12 -15.65
N GLY A 35 17.10 -11.30 -14.33
CA GLY A 35 18.02 -10.52 -13.49
C GLY A 35 19.25 -11.32 -13.09
N ASP A 36 20.36 -10.64 -12.84
CA ASP A 36 21.69 -11.25 -12.71
C ASP A 36 21.88 -12.12 -11.44
N ALA A 37 20.97 -12.09 -10.45
CA ALA A 37 21.19 -12.81 -9.18
C ALA A 37 19.94 -13.18 -8.33
N TYR A 38 18.73 -13.22 -8.88
CA TYR A 38 17.50 -13.53 -8.10
C TYR A 38 16.65 -14.58 -8.83
N PRO A 39 16.00 -15.54 -8.15
CA PRO A 39 15.36 -16.68 -8.82
C PRO A 39 14.25 -16.23 -9.78
N GLY A 40 14.58 -16.23 -11.08
CA GLY A 40 13.66 -16.20 -12.22
C GLY A 40 13.24 -14.82 -12.75
N GLY A 41 13.51 -13.73 -12.04
CA GLY A 41 13.22 -12.36 -12.52
C GLY A 41 11.73 -11.98 -12.56
N LEU A 42 11.39 -10.98 -13.37
CA LEU A 42 10.06 -10.36 -13.45
C LEU A 42 9.35 -10.76 -14.74
N LYS A 43 8.05 -11.05 -14.66
CA LYS A 43 7.26 -11.49 -15.81
C LYS A 43 6.08 -10.57 -16.07
N ILE A 44 5.77 -10.36 -17.34
CA ILE A 44 4.56 -9.70 -17.83
C ILE A 44 3.88 -10.65 -18.78
N GLY A 45 2.64 -11.03 -18.50
CA GLY A 45 1.90 -11.94 -19.37
C GLY A 45 0.54 -12.34 -18.83
N PRO A 46 -0.24 -13.10 -19.60
CA PRO A 46 -1.57 -13.54 -19.17
C PRO A 46 -1.45 -14.48 -17.96
N LYS A 47 -2.24 -14.20 -16.92
CA LYS A 47 -2.46 -15.10 -15.79
C LYS A 47 -3.92 -15.36 -15.55
N LEU A 48 -4.23 -16.60 -15.20
CA LEU A 48 -5.56 -16.99 -14.78
C LEU A 48 -5.99 -16.10 -13.61
N TYR A 49 -7.05 -15.35 -13.83
CA TYR A 49 -7.73 -14.58 -12.80
C TYR A 49 -8.79 -15.47 -12.12
N ASP A 50 -9.42 -16.36 -12.90
CA ASP A 50 -10.32 -17.41 -12.45
C ASP A 50 -10.19 -18.65 -13.36
N THR A 51 -11.15 -19.58 -13.29
CA THR A 51 -11.14 -20.82 -14.08
C THR A 51 -11.33 -20.61 -15.58
N ASN A 52 -11.79 -19.44 -16.02
CA ASN A 52 -12.27 -19.18 -17.38
C ASN A 52 -11.56 -18.00 -18.06
N PHE A 53 -10.94 -17.10 -17.30
CA PHE A 53 -10.38 -15.86 -17.82
C PHE A 53 -8.95 -15.64 -17.36
N THR A 54 -8.14 -15.12 -18.28
CA THR A 54 -6.81 -14.58 -17.97
C THR A 54 -6.83 -13.07 -18.05
N ILE A 55 -5.99 -12.43 -17.24
CA ILE A 55 -5.73 -11.00 -17.31
C ILE A 55 -4.23 -10.77 -17.53
N PRO A 56 -3.83 -9.67 -18.20
CA PRO A 56 -2.43 -9.27 -18.24
C PRO A 56 -1.95 -8.93 -16.83
N THR A 57 -0.88 -9.59 -16.38
CA THR A 57 -0.39 -9.44 -15.02
C THR A 57 1.11 -9.23 -14.99
N LEU A 58 1.57 -8.32 -14.12
CA LEU A 58 2.96 -8.21 -13.69
C LEU A 58 3.17 -9.07 -12.45
N TYR A 59 4.07 -10.05 -12.49
CA TYR A 59 4.27 -10.99 -11.37
C TYR A 59 5.69 -11.57 -11.35
N PRO A 60 6.20 -11.99 -10.18
CA PRO A 60 7.51 -12.61 -10.10
C PRO A 60 7.54 -14.01 -10.69
N ALA A 61 8.67 -14.41 -11.26
CA ALA A 61 8.84 -15.75 -11.79
C ALA A 61 8.82 -16.84 -10.71
N ALA A 62 9.21 -16.51 -9.47
CA ALA A 62 9.08 -17.37 -8.29
C ALA A 62 8.16 -16.71 -7.24
N ALA A 63 7.24 -17.49 -6.68
CA ALA A 63 6.27 -16.99 -5.70
C ALA A 63 6.98 -16.43 -4.47
N ASN A 64 6.59 -15.25 -4.00
CA ASN A 64 7.23 -14.51 -2.90
C ASN A 64 8.64 -13.95 -3.21
N TRP A 65 9.08 -14.00 -4.47
CA TRP A 65 10.38 -13.49 -4.90
C TRP A 65 10.22 -12.40 -5.98
N GLY A 66 9.76 -11.23 -5.56
CA GLY A 66 9.62 -10.04 -6.42
C GLY A 66 9.35 -8.78 -5.61
N GLY A 67 9.85 -7.64 -6.09
CA GLY A 67 9.61 -6.33 -5.50
C GLY A 67 9.04 -5.38 -6.54
N LEU A 68 8.14 -4.50 -6.10
CA LEU A 68 7.72 -3.34 -6.87
C LEU A 68 8.43 -2.12 -6.27
N GLY A 69 9.66 -1.89 -6.71
CA GLY A 69 10.56 -0.87 -6.17
C GLY A 69 11.41 -1.39 -4.99
N SER A 70 12.12 -0.47 -4.34
CA SER A 70 12.99 -0.71 -3.17
C SER A 70 13.12 0.56 -2.33
N ALA A 71 13.73 0.45 -1.13
CA ALA A 71 13.94 1.60 -0.24
C ALA A 71 14.69 2.78 -0.89
N ASN A 72 15.58 2.49 -1.85
CA ASN A 72 16.36 3.51 -2.56
C ASN A 72 15.83 3.81 -3.98
N ASN A 73 14.85 3.04 -4.47
CA ASN A 73 14.30 3.16 -5.82
C ASN A 73 12.81 2.86 -5.79
N TYR A 74 12.01 3.84 -5.37
CA TYR A 74 10.56 3.74 -5.22
C TYR A 74 9.82 4.41 -6.37
N PHE A 75 8.59 3.98 -6.63
CA PHE A 75 7.72 4.60 -7.62
C PHE A 75 7.17 5.91 -7.06
N HIS A 76 7.10 6.93 -7.91
CA HIS A 76 6.50 8.22 -7.55
C HIS A 76 4.98 8.11 -7.34
N GLY A 77 4.30 7.25 -8.10
CA GLY A 77 2.86 6.99 -7.96
C GLY A 77 2.41 5.76 -8.73
N ALA A 78 1.23 5.23 -8.38
CA ALA A 78 0.59 4.11 -9.07
C ALA A 78 -0.93 4.33 -9.09
N TYR A 79 -1.55 4.24 -10.27
CA TYR A 79 -3.00 4.31 -10.43
C TYR A 79 -3.56 2.89 -10.50
N ILE A 80 -4.07 2.40 -9.36
CA ILE A 80 -4.57 1.04 -9.22
C ILE A 80 -6.00 1.11 -8.69
N HIS A 81 -6.96 0.59 -9.47
CA HIS A 81 -8.37 0.58 -9.10
C HIS A 81 -8.65 -0.29 -7.86
N THR A 82 -7.90 -1.37 -7.65
CA THR A 82 -8.03 -2.24 -6.47
C THR A 82 -6.69 -2.89 -6.12
N ILE A 83 -6.27 -2.76 -4.85
CA ILE A 83 -5.06 -3.41 -4.31
C ILE A 83 -5.50 -4.49 -3.33
N TYR A 84 -5.15 -5.74 -3.63
CA TYR A 84 -5.29 -6.86 -2.70
C TYR A 84 -3.98 -7.03 -1.93
N THR A 85 -3.89 -6.43 -0.74
CA THR A 85 -2.75 -6.64 0.15
C THR A 85 -3.09 -7.74 1.16
N ALA A 86 -2.15 -8.65 1.42
CA ALA A 86 -2.24 -9.55 2.57
C ALA A 86 -1.96 -8.82 3.90
N ASN A 87 -1.50 -7.56 3.85
CA ASN A 87 -1.06 -6.77 4.99
C ASN A 87 -1.28 -5.26 4.74
N TYR A 88 -2.43 -4.74 5.19
CA TYR A 88 -2.50 -3.35 5.65
C TYR A 88 -2.12 -3.38 7.13
N GLY A 89 -1.01 -2.76 7.53
CA GLY A 89 -0.69 -2.63 8.97
C GLY A 89 0.62 -3.24 9.47
N THR A 90 1.64 -3.43 8.62
CA THR A 90 3.00 -3.78 9.10
C THR A 90 3.98 -2.65 8.86
N TRP A 91 3.88 -1.61 9.70
CA TRP A 91 5.00 -0.69 9.93
C TRP A 91 6.01 -1.37 10.87
N PRO A 92 7.33 -1.26 10.64
CA PRO A 92 8.34 -1.65 11.62
C PRO A 92 7.98 -1.20 13.05
N SER A 93 7.61 -2.16 13.90
CA SER A 93 7.15 -1.89 15.28
C SER A 93 8.14 -2.36 16.35
N ASP A 94 9.19 -3.06 15.94
CA ASP A 94 10.32 -3.45 16.80
C ASP A 94 10.88 -2.20 17.50
N LYS A 95 11.18 -2.31 18.79
CA LYS A 95 11.79 -1.21 19.57
C LYS A 95 13.08 -0.71 18.93
N ARG A 96 13.84 -1.57 18.24
CA ARG A 96 15.07 -1.20 17.52
C ARG A 96 14.82 -0.29 16.31
N ALA A 97 13.61 -0.30 15.77
CA ALA A 97 13.19 0.56 14.67
C ALA A 97 12.55 1.88 15.15
N LYS A 98 12.52 2.13 16.47
CA LYS A 98 11.87 3.30 17.07
C LYS A 98 12.86 4.11 17.91
N GLU A 99 12.79 5.42 17.77
CA GLU A 99 13.50 6.39 18.60
C GLU A 99 12.50 7.40 19.21
N ASN A 100 12.93 8.20 20.19
CA ASN A 100 12.11 9.24 20.83
C ASN A 100 10.75 8.76 21.37
N ILE A 101 10.73 7.55 21.99
CA ILE A 101 9.52 6.93 22.52
C ILE A 101 8.98 7.75 23.70
N ARG A 102 7.78 8.32 23.52
CA ARG A 102 7.03 9.10 24.53
C ARG A 102 5.65 8.52 24.76
N GLY A 103 5.09 8.75 25.95
CA GLY A 103 3.70 8.40 26.25
C GLY A 103 2.72 9.29 25.48
N ILE A 104 1.52 8.78 25.25
CA ILE A 104 0.38 9.57 24.77
C ILE A 104 -0.24 10.23 26.00
N GLY A 105 -0.27 11.57 26.04
CA GLY A 105 -0.89 12.34 27.13
C GLY A 105 -2.31 12.77 26.78
N ASP A 106 -3.10 13.11 27.81
CA ASP A 106 -4.51 13.55 27.75
C ASP A 106 -5.34 12.89 26.63
N ALA A 107 -5.19 11.57 26.46
CA ALA A 107 -5.81 10.88 25.35
C ALA A 107 -7.35 10.92 25.45
N LEU A 108 -7.88 10.83 26.68
CA LEU A 108 -9.31 10.97 26.94
C LEU A 108 -9.80 12.38 26.62
N GLY A 109 -9.05 13.43 26.97
CA GLY A 109 -9.36 14.80 26.59
C GLY A 109 -9.38 14.97 25.09
N THR A 110 -8.35 14.47 24.39
CA THR A 110 -8.26 14.47 22.93
C THR A 110 -9.48 13.81 22.27
N ILE A 111 -9.82 12.57 22.64
CA ILE A 111 -10.91 11.85 21.95
C ILE A 111 -12.29 12.44 22.24
N LYS A 112 -12.45 13.18 23.35
CA LYS A 112 -13.69 13.89 23.67
C LYS A 112 -13.92 15.11 22.78
N LEU A 113 -12.86 15.67 22.19
CA LEU A 113 -12.96 16.77 21.23
C LEU A 113 -13.29 16.28 19.83
N LEU A 114 -12.98 15.00 19.52
CA LEU A 114 -13.29 14.42 18.23
C LEU A 114 -14.80 14.25 18.04
N ASN A 115 -15.25 14.50 16.81
CA ASN A 115 -16.66 14.41 16.42
C ASN A 115 -16.85 13.27 15.39
N PRO A 116 -17.26 12.06 15.82
CA PRO A 116 -17.56 10.98 14.89
C PRO A 116 -18.82 11.32 14.09
N VAL A 117 -18.72 11.26 12.76
CA VAL A 117 -19.82 11.58 11.85
C VAL A 117 -20.16 10.39 10.96
N LYS A 118 -21.41 10.40 10.48
CA LYS A 118 -21.87 9.52 9.40
C LYS A 118 -22.06 10.37 8.15
N TYR A 119 -21.49 9.96 7.03
CA TYR A 119 -21.47 10.75 5.82
C TYR A 119 -21.63 9.90 4.55
N ASP A 120 -21.99 10.59 3.48
CA ASP A 120 -21.97 10.09 2.11
C ASP A 120 -20.93 10.90 1.32
N ILE A 121 -20.19 10.23 0.43
CA ILE A 121 -19.32 10.96 -0.51
C ILE A 121 -20.19 11.71 -1.52
N LYS A 122 -19.84 12.97 -1.80
CA LYS A 122 -20.53 13.79 -2.80
C LYS A 122 -20.32 13.20 -4.19
N ASP A 123 -21.37 13.23 -5.02
CA ASP A 123 -21.32 12.76 -6.41
C ASP A 123 -20.23 13.47 -7.23
N SER A 124 -20.02 14.77 -6.97
CA SER A 124 -18.97 15.59 -7.62
C SER A 124 -17.55 15.08 -7.35
N PHE A 125 -17.33 14.26 -6.31
CA PHE A 125 -16.03 13.66 -6.04
C PHE A 125 -15.62 12.62 -7.10
N TYR A 126 -16.59 12.13 -7.88
CA TYR A 126 -16.40 11.14 -8.94
C TYR A 126 -16.62 11.72 -10.34
N GLU A 127 -16.55 13.04 -10.50
CA GLU A 127 -16.87 13.72 -11.77
C GLU A 127 -16.00 13.29 -12.96
N ASN A 128 -14.80 12.77 -12.68
CA ASN A 128 -13.86 12.28 -13.70
C ASN A 128 -14.09 10.80 -14.08
N LEU A 129 -15.07 10.11 -13.48
CA LEU A 129 -15.41 8.72 -13.80
C LEU A 129 -16.52 8.65 -14.87
N SER A 130 -16.57 7.54 -15.61
CA SER A 130 -17.73 7.27 -16.48
C SER A 130 -19.01 7.14 -15.65
N GLU A 131 -20.16 7.37 -16.29
CA GLU A 131 -21.47 7.32 -15.61
C GLU A 131 -21.73 5.96 -14.95
N GLU A 132 -21.33 4.87 -15.60
CA GLU A 132 -21.47 3.51 -15.11
C GLU A 132 -20.58 3.27 -13.88
N ALA A 133 -19.31 3.70 -13.93
CA ALA A 133 -18.38 3.56 -12.81
C ALA A 133 -18.79 4.43 -11.63
N ARG A 134 -19.24 5.66 -11.88
CA ARG A 134 -19.74 6.58 -10.86
C ARG A 134 -20.92 5.99 -10.10
N LYS A 135 -21.91 5.43 -10.82
CA LYS A 135 -23.06 4.76 -10.19
C LYS A 135 -22.63 3.62 -9.26
N GLU A 136 -21.61 2.87 -9.65
CA GLU A 136 -21.12 1.75 -8.84
C GLU A 136 -20.42 2.23 -7.57
N PHE A 137 -19.50 3.19 -7.68
CA PHE A 137 -18.82 3.78 -6.52
C PHE A 137 -19.79 4.51 -5.57
N MET A 138 -20.82 5.16 -6.09
CA MET A 138 -21.83 5.82 -5.26
C MET A 138 -22.65 4.83 -4.42
N LYS A 139 -22.78 3.56 -4.82
CA LYS A 139 -23.43 2.54 -3.97
C LYS A 139 -22.57 2.21 -2.75
N THR A 140 -21.26 2.11 -2.96
CA THR A 140 -20.32 1.73 -1.91
C THR A 140 -19.87 2.92 -1.06
N SER A 141 -20.26 4.15 -1.39
CA SER A 141 -19.78 5.39 -0.74
C SER A 141 -20.81 6.11 0.12
N LYS A 142 -21.90 5.41 0.47
CA LYS A 142 -22.94 5.90 1.38
C LYS A 142 -22.77 5.35 2.79
N ASN A 143 -23.35 6.05 3.76
CA ASN A 143 -23.46 5.65 5.15
C ASN A 143 -22.12 5.31 5.80
N LYS A 144 -21.04 5.99 5.38
CA LYS A 144 -19.71 5.81 5.93
C LYS A 144 -19.63 6.43 7.31
N LEU A 145 -18.87 5.78 8.18
CA LEU A 145 -18.52 6.30 9.50
C LEU A 145 -17.10 6.81 9.45
N GLY A 146 -16.85 7.97 10.04
CA GLY A 146 -15.52 8.56 10.11
C GLY A 146 -15.54 9.92 10.77
N PHE A 147 -14.66 10.81 10.29
CA PHE A 147 -14.46 12.14 10.85
C PHE A 147 -14.30 13.15 9.72
N ILE A 148 -14.53 14.43 10.03
CA ILE A 148 -14.17 15.54 9.13
C ILE A 148 -12.69 15.86 9.33
N ALA A 149 -11.90 15.80 8.26
CA ALA A 149 -10.45 15.93 8.35
C ALA A 149 -10.01 17.29 8.94
N GLN A 150 -10.71 18.38 8.63
CA GLN A 150 -10.44 19.71 9.18
C GLN A 150 -10.72 19.80 10.68
N GLU A 151 -11.78 19.16 11.16
CA GLU A 151 -12.07 19.11 12.60
C GLU A 151 -11.00 18.31 13.36
N VAL A 152 -10.54 17.20 12.76
CA VAL A 152 -9.46 16.38 13.33
C VAL A 152 -8.12 17.12 13.27
N GLN A 153 -7.85 17.91 12.22
CA GLN A 153 -6.60 18.65 12.07
C GLN A 153 -6.33 19.63 13.21
N GLU A 154 -7.36 20.26 13.76
CA GLU A 154 -7.25 21.16 14.91
C GLU A 154 -6.91 20.43 16.23
N ILE A 155 -7.08 19.10 16.28
CA ILE A 155 -6.98 18.28 17.50
C ILE A 155 -5.79 17.32 17.44
N LEU A 156 -5.65 16.58 16.34
CA LEU A 156 -4.63 15.59 16.04
C LEU A 156 -4.09 15.83 14.62
N PRO A 157 -3.33 16.92 14.40
CA PRO A 157 -2.79 17.23 13.07
C PRO A 157 -1.86 16.12 12.54
N GLU A 158 -1.24 15.32 13.40
CA GLU A 158 -0.27 14.28 13.03
C GLU A 158 -0.86 13.12 12.24
N ILE A 159 -2.18 12.89 12.33
CA ILE A 159 -2.85 11.80 11.61
C ILE A 159 -3.50 12.27 10.30
N ILE A 160 -3.34 13.55 9.94
CA ILE A 160 -3.87 14.13 8.70
C ILE A 160 -2.86 13.95 7.58
N LEU A 161 -3.35 13.47 6.45
CA LEU A 161 -2.59 13.34 5.22
C LEU A 161 -3.17 14.30 4.19
N GLU A 162 -2.33 15.03 3.49
CA GLU A 162 -2.75 15.91 2.39
C GLU A 162 -2.23 15.34 1.07
N GLU A 163 -3.13 15.12 0.11
CA GLU A 163 -2.73 14.73 -1.24
C GLU A 163 -2.19 15.95 -1.98
N HIS A 164 -0.91 15.90 -2.38
CA HIS A 164 -0.16 17.05 -2.88
C HIS A 164 -0.72 17.67 -4.18
N THR A 165 -1.46 16.92 -4.99
CA THR A 165 -1.95 17.39 -6.30
C THR A 165 -3.29 18.12 -6.18
N THR A 166 -4.18 17.64 -5.31
CA THR A 166 -5.56 18.09 -5.17
C THR A 166 -5.80 18.89 -3.89
N GLY A 167 -4.87 18.82 -2.92
CA GLY A 167 -5.05 19.38 -1.57
C GLY A 167 -6.11 18.64 -0.75
N THR A 168 -6.52 17.43 -1.19
CA THR A 168 -7.54 16.66 -0.48
C THR A 168 -6.96 16.12 0.83
N LEU A 169 -7.64 16.42 1.94
CA LEU A 169 -7.28 15.89 3.25
C LEU A 169 -7.85 14.49 3.46
N GLY A 170 -7.01 13.57 3.92
CA GLY A 170 -7.35 12.24 4.41
C GLY A 170 -6.93 12.07 5.86
N ILE A 171 -7.40 10.99 6.49
CA ILE A 171 -7.12 10.68 7.90
C ILE A 171 -6.53 9.27 8.00
N CYS A 172 -5.37 9.13 8.64
CA CYS A 172 -4.79 7.85 9.02
C CYS A 172 -5.51 7.29 10.26
N THR A 173 -6.72 6.76 10.08
CA THR A 173 -7.58 6.31 11.20
C THR A 173 -6.96 5.18 12.03
N MET A 174 -6.00 4.43 11.51
CA MET A 174 -5.26 3.42 12.28
C MET A 174 -4.43 4.04 13.41
N GLU A 175 -3.95 5.27 13.26
CA GLU A 175 -3.18 5.96 14.28
C GLU A 175 -4.04 6.48 15.45
N LEU A 176 -5.37 6.52 15.30
CA LEU A 176 -6.28 6.76 16.41
C LEU A 176 -6.34 5.59 17.39
N ILE A 177 -6.03 4.36 16.96
CA ILE A 177 -6.12 3.16 17.80
C ILE A 177 -5.29 3.29 19.10
N PRO A 178 -3.98 3.62 19.05
CA PRO A 178 -3.21 3.79 20.28
C PRO A 178 -3.70 4.95 21.16
N VAL A 179 -4.26 6.02 20.59
CA VAL A 179 -4.90 7.11 21.35
C VAL A 179 -6.15 6.60 22.08
N LEU A 180 -7.03 5.88 21.38
CA LEU A 180 -8.22 5.27 21.98
C LEU A 180 -7.88 4.29 23.11
N VAL A 181 -6.83 3.48 22.93
CA VAL A 181 -6.33 2.57 23.98
C VAL A 181 -5.89 3.36 25.22
N GLN A 182 -5.15 4.45 25.03
CA GLN A 182 -4.71 5.28 26.15
C GLN A 182 -5.90 6.00 26.82
N ALA A 183 -6.87 6.48 26.05
CA ALA A 183 -8.07 7.13 26.57
C ALA A 183 -8.91 6.18 27.44
N ILE A 184 -9.04 4.90 27.03
CA ILE A 184 -9.73 3.87 27.81
C ILE A 184 -8.99 3.62 29.13
N LYS A 185 -7.65 3.59 29.12
CA LYS A 185 -6.85 3.46 30.36
C LYS A 185 -7.06 4.65 31.29
N GLU A 186 -7.07 5.87 30.77
CA GLU A 186 -7.34 7.08 31.56
C GLU A 186 -8.75 7.08 32.13
N GLN A 187 -9.75 6.69 31.34
CA GLN A 187 -11.13 6.53 31.80
C GLN A 187 -11.24 5.48 32.90
N GLN A 188 -10.54 4.36 32.77
CA GLN A 188 -10.53 3.29 33.77
C GLN A 188 -9.96 3.76 35.12
N LEU A 189 -8.89 4.56 35.09
CA LEU A 189 -8.32 5.16 36.31
C LEU A 189 -9.34 6.09 37.01
N GLN A 190 -10.09 6.89 36.25
CA GLN A 190 -11.15 7.75 36.81
C GLN A 190 -12.26 6.92 37.47
N ILE A 191 -12.67 5.82 36.84
CA ILE A 191 -13.70 4.90 37.39
C ILE A 191 -13.21 4.27 38.71
N GLU A 192 -11.95 3.85 38.78
CA GLU A 192 -11.37 3.27 39.99
C GLU A 192 -11.29 4.26 41.14
N GLU A 193 -10.92 5.51 40.85
CA GLU A 193 -10.88 6.57 41.85
C GLU A 193 -12.29 6.91 42.38
N LEU A 194 -13.28 7.04 41.47
CA LEU A 194 -14.68 7.25 41.86
C LEU A 194 -15.21 6.10 42.74
N LYS A 195 -14.88 4.84 42.42
CA LYS A 195 -15.28 3.68 43.24
C LYS A 195 -14.71 3.74 44.65
N LYS A 196 -13.45 4.17 44.82
CA LYS A 196 -12.82 4.33 46.14
C LYS A 196 -13.50 5.40 46.99
N GLN A 197 -13.96 6.48 46.36
CA GLN A 197 -14.66 7.57 47.06
C GLN A 197 -16.05 7.13 47.55
N ILE A 198 -16.76 6.30 46.78
CA ILE A 198 -18.08 5.77 47.16
C ILE A 198 -17.98 4.69 48.26
N GLN A 199 -16.85 4.00 48.37
CA GLN A 199 -16.62 2.94 49.37
C GLN A 199 -16.07 3.45 50.71
N LYS A 200 -15.85 4.76 50.85
CA LYS A 200 -15.52 5.43 52.12
C LYS A 200 -16.80 5.91 52.81
#